data_AF-A0A497QJ55-F1
#
_entry.id   AF-A0A497QJ55-F1
#
_cell.length_a   1.000
_cell.length_b   1.000
_cell.length_c   1.000
_cell.angle_alpha   90.00
_cell.angle_beta   90.00
_cell.angle_gamma   90.00
#
_symmetry.space_group_name_H-M   'P 1'
#
loop_
_entity.id
_entity.type
_entity.pdbx_description
1 polymer ?
#
loop_
_entity_poly.entity_id
_entity_poly.type
_entity_poly.pdbx_seq_one_letter_code
_entity_poly.pdbx_strand_id
1 'polypeptide(L)'
;MRSLHIVLRHDSHLKRLKKESVVPKRIHCPYCDRLFSKDTIDDHIRRCRERNSRTRNQRRQVSRQVIVDGTNVAHYLSATARPRARNILLARQSLLSTGYSPVIVVSAALKHRIDNPELLMDMISAGYVIEARPGQNDDLVIIRIAQRTGADIITNDRFLDWLNRFPWLGGRLKRYRMTPSGLILE
;
A
#
# COMPACT_ATOMS: atom_id res chain seq x y z
N MET A 1 41.55 -91.72 38.32
CA MET A 1 41.28 -92.54 37.11
C MET A 1 40.22 -91.85 36.25
N ARG A 2 40.55 -91.57 34.98
CA ARG A 2 39.69 -91.21 33.81
C ARG A 2 38.84 -89.92 33.90
N SER A 3 38.65 -89.06 32.90
CA SER A 3 39.22 -88.77 31.57
C SER A 3 38.60 -87.43 31.08
N LEU A 4 39.28 -86.72 30.17
CA LEU A 4 38.93 -85.43 29.55
C LEU A 4 37.66 -85.44 28.66
N HIS A 5 36.96 -84.29 28.49
CA HIS A 5 37.08 -83.38 27.33
C HIS A 5 36.13 -82.14 27.36
N ILE A 6 36.54 -81.12 26.60
CA ILE A 6 36.16 -79.68 26.54
C ILE A 6 35.03 -79.43 25.53
N VAL A 7 34.13 -78.44 25.76
CA VAL A 7 33.59 -77.52 24.70
C VAL A 7 33.23 -76.13 25.29
N LEU A 8 33.41 -75.11 24.46
CA LEU A 8 33.45 -73.65 24.63
C LEU A 8 32.11 -72.88 24.45
N ARG A 9 32.03 -71.69 25.09
CA ARG A 9 31.39 -70.38 24.73
C ARG A 9 29.86 -70.25 24.50
N HIS A 10 29.24 -69.19 25.06
CA HIS A 10 28.89 -67.87 24.42
C HIS A 10 27.76 -67.09 25.15
N ASP A 11 28.00 -65.78 25.33
CA ASP A 11 27.11 -64.58 25.31
C ASP A 11 25.62 -64.55 25.72
N SER A 12 25.23 -63.47 26.42
CA SER A 12 24.26 -62.45 25.91
C SER A 12 24.00 -61.35 26.96
N HIS A 13 24.50 -60.11 26.80
CA HIS A 13 23.95 -58.99 26.02
C HIS A 13 22.50 -58.55 26.37
N LEU A 14 22.37 -57.60 27.30
CA LEU A 14 21.20 -56.72 27.44
C LEU A 14 21.61 -55.28 27.05
N LYS A 15 21.46 -54.93 25.77
CA LYS A 15 21.58 -53.54 25.28
C LYS A 15 20.20 -52.95 25.07
N ARG A 16 19.88 -51.96 25.91
CA ARG A 16 18.70 -51.10 25.88
C ARG A 16 18.76 -50.17 24.65
N LEU A 17 17.88 -50.35 23.68
CA LEU A 17 17.76 -49.49 22.50
C LEU A 17 17.20 -48.11 22.91
N LYS A 18 18.01 -47.05 22.75
CA LYS A 18 17.54 -45.66 22.78
C LYS A 18 16.91 -45.34 21.42
N LYS A 19 15.63 -44.99 21.42
CA LYS A 19 14.89 -44.52 20.23
C LYS A 19 15.19 -43.03 20.07
N GLU A 20 16.08 -42.66 19.17
CA GLU A 20 16.35 -41.25 18.84
C GLU A 20 15.11 -40.65 18.16
N SER A 21 14.55 -39.60 18.76
CA SER A 21 13.48 -38.81 18.17
C SER A 21 14.06 -37.93 17.07
N VAL A 22 13.95 -38.38 15.82
CA VAL A 22 14.31 -37.58 14.64
C VAL A 22 13.31 -36.43 14.52
N VAL A 23 13.70 -35.22 14.95
CA VAL A 23 12.90 -34.01 14.72
C VAL A 23 12.94 -33.71 13.22
N PRO A 24 11.80 -33.69 12.51
CA PRO A 24 11.81 -33.45 11.08
C PRO A 24 12.26 -32.01 10.79
N LYS A 25 13.31 -31.87 9.95
CA LYS A 25 13.82 -30.58 9.51
C LYS A 25 12.71 -29.81 8.79
N ARG A 26 12.43 -28.59 9.25
CA ARG A 26 11.45 -27.67 8.62
C ARG A 26 12.17 -26.57 7.84
N ILE A 27 11.58 -26.15 6.73
CA ILE A 27 12.14 -25.17 5.78
C ILE A 27 11.13 -24.04 5.59
N HIS A 28 11.61 -22.80 5.51
CA HIS A 28 10.79 -21.62 5.22
C HIS A 28 10.53 -21.46 3.72
N CYS A 29 9.30 -21.09 3.37
CA CYS A 29 8.97 -20.66 2.01
C CYS A 29 9.48 -19.22 1.76
N PRO A 30 10.27 -18.96 0.70
CA PRO A 30 10.83 -17.64 0.43
C PRO A 30 9.78 -16.58 0.03
N TYR A 31 8.53 -16.98 -0.22
CA TYR A 31 7.45 -16.09 -0.69
C TYR A 31 6.43 -15.72 0.38
N CYS A 32 6.26 -16.55 1.41
CA CYS A 32 5.26 -16.30 2.47
C CYS A 32 5.74 -16.65 3.89
N ASP A 33 7.00 -17.05 4.02
CA ASP A 33 7.70 -17.32 5.28
C ASP A 33 7.10 -18.43 6.18
N ARG A 34 6.15 -19.19 5.65
CA ARG A 34 5.58 -20.36 6.34
C ARG A 34 6.56 -21.54 6.36
N LEU A 35 6.51 -22.32 7.43
CA LEU A 35 7.33 -23.50 7.67
C LEU A 35 6.68 -24.78 7.11
N PHE A 36 7.47 -25.57 6.39
CA PHE A 36 7.02 -26.84 5.79
C PHE A 36 8.04 -27.96 6.03
N SER A 37 7.60 -29.21 5.89
CA SER A 37 8.52 -30.35 5.81
C SER A 37 9.23 -30.36 4.46
N LYS A 38 10.38 -31.03 4.38
CA LYS A 38 11.15 -31.19 3.14
C LYS A 38 10.30 -31.77 1.99
N ASP A 39 9.34 -32.65 2.29
CA ASP A 39 8.55 -33.32 1.26
C ASP A 39 7.36 -32.49 0.75
N THR A 40 6.97 -31.43 1.49
CA THR A 40 5.80 -30.60 1.17
C THR A 40 6.16 -29.18 0.70
N ILE A 41 7.40 -28.75 0.90
CA ILE A 41 7.85 -27.41 0.55
C ILE A 41 7.84 -27.16 -0.95
N ASP A 42 8.20 -28.13 -1.79
CA ASP A 42 8.31 -27.93 -3.25
C ASP A 42 6.95 -27.66 -3.89
N ASP A 43 5.93 -28.46 -3.55
CA ASP A 43 4.57 -28.24 -4.03
C ASP A 43 3.99 -26.92 -3.49
N HIS A 44 4.31 -26.55 -2.25
CA HIS A 44 3.94 -25.25 -1.71
C HIS A 44 4.62 -24.11 -2.47
N ILE A 45 5.94 -24.16 -2.70
CA ILE A 45 6.72 -23.13 -3.40
C ILE A 45 6.13 -22.90 -4.79
N ARG A 46 5.82 -23.97 -5.53
CA ARG A 46 5.19 -23.89 -6.85
C ARG A 46 3.89 -23.08 -6.81
N ARG A 47 2.94 -23.46 -5.93
CA ARG A 47 1.64 -22.78 -5.79
C ARG A 47 1.78 -21.36 -5.23
N CYS A 48 2.70 -21.15 -4.30
CA CYS A 48 2.92 -19.86 -3.63
C CYS A 48 3.57 -18.85 -4.57
N ARG A 49 4.49 -19.29 -5.44
CA ARG A 49 5.10 -18.48 -6.49
C ARG A 49 4.05 -17.95 -7.47
N GLU A 50 3.14 -18.82 -7.93
CA GLU A 50 2.06 -18.43 -8.86
C GLU A 50 1.04 -17.47 -8.22
N ARG A 51 0.68 -17.69 -6.95
CA ARG A 51 -0.19 -16.77 -6.22
C ARG A 51 0.48 -15.42 -6.00
N ASN A 52 1.75 -15.42 -5.61
CA ASN A 52 2.53 -14.20 -5.36
C ASN A 52 2.79 -13.43 -6.67
N SER A 53 3.06 -14.12 -7.79
CA SER A 53 3.21 -13.46 -9.09
C SER A 53 1.90 -12.82 -9.56
N ARG A 54 0.75 -13.48 -9.38
CA ARG A 54 -0.57 -12.92 -9.69
C ARG A 54 -0.91 -11.72 -8.81
N THR A 55 -0.72 -11.79 -7.49
CA THR A 55 -0.97 -10.63 -6.60
C THR A 55 0.00 -9.48 -6.88
N ARG A 56 1.26 -9.78 -7.23
CA ARG A 56 2.26 -8.75 -7.57
C ARG A 56 2.02 -8.11 -8.94
N ASN A 57 1.57 -8.87 -9.95
CA ASN A 57 1.14 -8.33 -11.23
C ASN A 57 -0.19 -7.56 -11.13
N GLN A 58 -1.14 -8.03 -10.33
CA GLN A 58 -2.36 -7.27 -10.03
C GLN A 58 -2.01 -5.95 -9.32
N ARG A 59 -1.10 -5.95 -8.34
CA ARG A 59 -0.58 -4.72 -7.71
C ARG A 59 0.18 -3.78 -8.67
N ARG A 60 0.73 -4.29 -9.78
CA ARG A 60 1.36 -3.47 -10.83
C ARG A 60 0.38 -2.93 -11.88
N GLN A 61 -0.81 -3.54 -12.01
CA GLN A 61 -1.83 -3.13 -12.99
C GLN A 61 -3.03 -2.37 -12.40
N VAL A 62 -3.19 -2.30 -11.08
CA VAL A 62 -4.16 -1.37 -10.46
C VAL A 62 -3.54 0.02 -10.51
N SER A 63 -4.13 0.92 -11.30
CA SER A 63 -3.83 2.36 -11.23
C SER A 63 -3.78 2.78 -9.77
N ARG A 64 -2.66 3.33 -9.31
CA ARG A 64 -2.52 3.72 -7.90
C ARG A 64 -3.53 4.82 -7.63
N GLN A 65 -4.63 4.49 -6.94
CA GLN A 65 -5.61 5.50 -6.58
C GLN A 65 -4.96 6.45 -5.58
N VAL A 66 -5.12 7.74 -5.82
CA VAL A 66 -4.60 8.81 -4.96
C VAL A 66 -5.68 9.85 -4.74
N ILE A 67 -5.74 10.40 -3.53
CA ILE A 67 -6.64 11.49 -3.19
C ILE A 67 -5.86 12.78 -3.22
N VAL A 68 -6.27 13.73 -4.05
CA VAL A 68 -5.57 15.00 -4.23
C VAL A 68 -6.33 16.09 -3.48
N ASP A 69 -5.59 16.86 -2.68
CA ASP A 69 -6.08 18.11 -2.11
C ASP A 69 -6.13 19.20 -3.20
N GLY A 70 -7.29 19.33 -3.82
CA GLY A 70 -7.53 20.25 -4.93
C GLY A 70 -7.53 21.71 -4.51
N THR A 71 -7.90 22.02 -3.26
CA THR A 71 -7.83 23.38 -2.73
C THR A 71 -6.37 23.84 -2.69
N ASN A 72 -5.47 23.03 -2.12
CA ASN A 72 -4.03 23.32 -2.06
C ASN A 72 -3.41 23.44 -3.46
N VAL A 73 -3.76 22.54 -4.38
CA VAL A 73 -3.32 22.58 -5.78
C VAL A 73 -3.77 23.87 -6.47
N ALA A 74 -5.03 24.28 -6.30
CA ALA A 74 -5.56 25.48 -6.93
C ALA A 74 -4.83 26.76 -6.49
N HIS A 75 -4.38 26.82 -5.24
CA HIS A 75 -3.67 27.98 -4.69
C HIS A 75 -2.19 28.09 -5.13
N TYR A 76 -1.62 27.04 -5.72
CA TYR A 76 -0.21 27.03 -6.10
C TYR A 76 0.15 28.07 -7.19
N LEU A 77 1.33 28.72 -7.08
CA LEU A 77 1.79 29.85 -7.92
C LEU A 77 0.86 31.07 -7.96
N SER A 78 -0.15 31.13 -7.08
CA SER A 78 -0.97 32.32 -6.92
C SER A 78 -0.29 33.27 -5.93
N ALA A 79 0.70 34.02 -6.41
CA ALA A 79 1.27 35.14 -5.66
C ALA A 79 0.22 36.23 -5.33
N THR A 80 -0.90 36.23 -6.07
CA THR A 80 -1.98 37.24 -6.02
C THR A 80 -3.28 36.70 -5.39
N ALA A 81 -3.19 35.66 -4.55
CA ALA A 81 -4.26 35.06 -3.74
C ALA A 81 -5.41 34.32 -4.48
N ARG A 82 -5.66 34.58 -5.77
CA ARG A 82 -6.77 33.93 -6.50
C ARG A 82 -6.43 32.49 -6.93
N PRO A 83 -7.15 31.45 -6.48
CA PRO A 83 -6.91 30.07 -6.91
C PRO A 83 -7.20 29.87 -8.40
N ARG A 84 -6.50 28.91 -9.02
CA ARG A 84 -6.52 28.70 -10.47
C ARG A 84 -7.05 27.32 -10.86
N ALA A 85 -8.14 27.27 -11.62
CA ALA A 85 -8.74 26.01 -12.09
C ALA A 85 -7.78 25.20 -12.96
N ARG A 86 -6.96 25.89 -13.77
CA ARG A 86 -5.94 25.23 -14.61
C ARG A 86 -4.93 24.41 -13.82
N ASN A 87 -4.63 24.78 -12.57
CA ASN A 87 -3.69 24.01 -11.75
C ASN A 87 -4.26 22.63 -11.40
N ILE A 88 -5.57 22.56 -11.12
CA ILE A 88 -6.28 21.31 -10.84
C ILE A 88 -6.23 20.41 -12.07
N LEU A 89 -6.50 20.97 -13.25
CA LEU A 89 -6.46 20.25 -14.51
C LEU A 89 -5.05 19.69 -14.82
N LEU A 90 -4.03 20.52 -14.68
CA LEU A 90 -2.63 20.12 -14.88
C LEU A 90 -2.21 19.03 -13.89
N ALA A 91 -2.55 19.17 -12.61
CA ALA A 91 -2.27 18.15 -11.61
C ALA A 91 -2.92 16.81 -11.96
N ARG A 92 -4.18 16.82 -12.40
CA ARG A 92 -4.88 15.63 -12.87
C ARG A 92 -4.14 14.96 -14.03
N GLN A 93 -3.76 15.75 -15.04
CA GLN A 93 -3.10 15.24 -16.24
C GLN A 93 -1.73 14.63 -15.90
N SER A 94 -0.91 15.29 -15.08
CA SER A 94 0.39 14.77 -14.66
C SER A 94 0.28 13.46 -13.87
N LEU A 95 -0.74 13.34 -13.01
CA LEU A 95 -0.98 12.12 -12.24
C LEU A 95 -1.47 10.96 -13.14
N LEU A 96 -2.37 11.25 -14.08
CA LEU A 96 -2.81 10.24 -15.05
C LEU A 96 -1.66 9.76 -15.94
N SER A 97 -0.83 10.68 -16.45
CA SER A 97 0.31 10.33 -17.31
C SER A 97 1.39 9.51 -16.59
N THR A 98 1.41 9.54 -15.25
CA THR A 98 2.32 8.76 -14.41
C THR A 98 1.69 7.47 -13.86
N GLY A 99 0.48 7.12 -14.32
CA GLY A 99 -0.18 5.85 -14.00
C GLY A 99 -1.01 5.87 -12.70
N TYR A 100 -1.28 7.04 -12.14
CA TYR A 100 -2.19 7.20 -11.01
C TYR A 100 -3.64 7.35 -11.48
N SER A 101 -4.59 7.02 -10.60
CA SER A 101 -6.01 7.35 -10.78
C SER A 101 -6.39 8.37 -9.71
N PRO A 102 -6.32 9.69 -10.04
CA PRO A 102 -6.58 10.74 -9.06
C PRO A 102 -8.07 10.94 -8.82
N VAL A 103 -8.45 11.04 -7.55
CA VAL A 103 -9.72 11.61 -7.10
C VAL A 103 -9.40 12.93 -6.41
N ILE A 104 -9.87 14.04 -6.97
CA ILE A 104 -9.55 15.38 -6.46
C ILE A 104 -10.67 15.83 -5.54
N VAL A 105 -10.34 16.35 -4.35
CA VAL A 105 -11.32 16.91 -3.42
C VAL A 105 -11.07 18.41 -3.28
N VAL A 106 -12.13 19.21 -3.33
CA VAL A 106 -12.07 20.67 -3.15
C VAL A 106 -13.04 21.15 -2.07
N SER A 107 -12.72 22.24 -1.40
CA SER A 107 -13.65 22.90 -0.48
C SER A 107 -14.85 23.50 -1.22
N ALA A 108 -16.02 23.54 -0.56
CA ALA A 108 -17.22 24.20 -1.07
C ALA A 108 -17.00 25.70 -1.37
N ALA A 109 -16.07 26.33 -0.66
CA ALA A 109 -15.74 27.75 -0.84
C ALA A 109 -14.89 28.03 -2.08
N LEU A 110 -14.26 27.00 -2.70
CA LEU A 110 -13.32 27.20 -3.80
C LEU A 110 -13.98 27.83 -5.02
N LYS A 111 -15.19 27.38 -5.38
CA LYS A 111 -15.92 27.85 -6.57
C LYS A 111 -16.19 29.35 -6.58
N HIS A 112 -16.32 29.98 -5.41
CA HIS A 112 -16.58 31.41 -5.29
C HIS A 112 -15.31 32.27 -5.43
N ARG A 113 -14.13 31.66 -5.33
CA ARG A 113 -12.83 32.36 -5.32
C ARG A 113 -11.98 32.06 -6.55
N ILE A 114 -12.23 30.94 -7.22
CA ILE A 114 -11.43 30.48 -8.36
C ILE A 114 -11.53 31.42 -9.58
N ASP A 115 -10.48 31.45 -10.39
CA ASP A 115 -10.41 32.27 -11.61
C ASP A 115 -11.44 31.87 -12.67
N ASN A 116 -11.69 30.58 -12.82
CA ASN A 116 -12.61 30.01 -13.79
C ASN A 116 -13.53 28.96 -13.11
N PRO A 117 -14.67 29.39 -12.54
CA PRO A 117 -15.60 28.50 -11.85
C PRO A 117 -16.31 27.53 -12.80
N GLU A 118 -16.53 27.90 -14.05
CA GLU A 118 -17.15 27.04 -15.07
C GLU A 118 -16.30 25.79 -15.31
N LEU A 119 -14.99 25.96 -15.50
CA LEU A 119 -14.06 24.83 -15.65
C LEU A 119 -14.06 23.92 -14.41
N LEU A 120 -14.19 24.48 -13.20
CA LEU A 120 -14.33 23.67 -12.00
C LEU A 120 -15.63 22.85 -12.00
N MET A 121 -16.74 23.46 -12.41
CA MET A 121 -18.05 22.78 -12.51
C MET A 121 -18.03 21.68 -13.57
N ASP A 122 -17.34 21.88 -14.69
CA ASP A 122 -17.15 20.84 -15.71
C ASP A 122 -16.38 19.64 -15.14
N MET A 123 -15.30 19.89 -14.38
CA MET A 123 -14.52 18.83 -13.73
C MET A 123 -15.32 18.06 -12.67
N ILE A 124 -16.22 18.74 -11.95
CA ILE A 124 -17.15 18.12 -10.99
C ILE A 124 -18.17 17.25 -11.72
N SER A 125 -18.79 17.80 -12.77
CA SER A 125 -19.82 17.11 -13.56
C SER A 125 -19.27 15.87 -14.26
N ALA A 126 -18.01 15.92 -14.70
CA ALA A 126 -17.31 14.77 -15.28
C ALA A 126 -16.85 13.73 -14.24
N GLY A 127 -17.05 13.98 -12.94
CA GLY A 127 -16.79 13.04 -11.86
C GLY A 127 -15.34 12.92 -11.41
N TYR A 128 -14.44 13.81 -11.87
CA TYR A 128 -13.01 13.77 -11.49
C TYR A 128 -12.71 14.63 -10.25
N VAL A 129 -13.57 15.60 -9.95
CA VAL A 129 -13.49 16.46 -8.77
C VAL A 129 -14.72 16.23 -7.90
N ILE A 130 -14.49 16.08 -6.59
CA ILE A 130 -15.52 15.99 -5.55
C ILE A 130 -15.50 17.31 -4.78
N GLU A 131 -16.61 18.03 -4.80
CA GLU A 131 -16.83 19.17 -3.91
C GLU A 131 -17.25 18.66 -2.53
N ALA A 132 -16.56 19.09 -1.47
CA ALA A 132 -17.02 18.90 -0.11
C ALA A 132 -18.35 19.65 0.10
N ARG A 133 -19.23 19.14 0.98
CA ARG A 133 -20.50 19.83 1.25
C ARG A 133 -20.25 21.15 2.00
N PRO A 134 -21.12 22.17 1.85
CA PRO A 134 -21.07 23.36 2.69
C PRO A 134 -21.09 22.98 4.18
N GLY A 135 -20.23 23.61 4.98
CA GLY A 135 -20.07 23.31 6.41
C GLY A 135 -19.30 22.01 6.72
N GLN A 136 -18.91 21.25 5.70
CA GLN A 136 -18.04 20.08 5.86
C GLN A 136 -16.57 20.50 5.75
N ASN A 137 -15.74 20.05 6.69
CA ASN A 137 -14.30 20.20 6.60
C ASN A 137 -13.75 19.27 5.49
N ASP A 138 -13.05 19.85 4.52
CA ASP A 138 -12.49 19.19 3.34
C ASP A 138 -11.33 18.25 3.69
N ASP A 139 -10.48 18.58 4.66
CA ASP A 139 -9.46 17.66 5.18
C ASP A 139 -10.08 16.33 5.63
N LEU A 140 -11.19 16.40 6.37
CA LEU A 140 -11.87 15.21 6.86
C LEU A 140 -12.50 14.40 5.73
N VAL A 141 -12.96 15.05 4.65
CA VAL A 141 -13.43 14.35 3.44
C VAL A 141 -12.26 13.59 2.80
N ILE A 142 -11.14 14.26 2.60
CA ILE A 142 -9.91 13.66 2.04
C ILE A 142 -9.48 12.45 2.88
N ILE A 143 -9.35 12.63 4.19
CA ILE A 143 -8.94 11.56 5.13
C ILE A 143 -9.89 10.38 5.06
N ARG A 144 -11.21 10.60 5.08
CA ARG A 144 -12.20 9.52 5.07
C ARG A 144 -12.20 8.74 3.76
N ILE A 145 -12.04 9.43 2.62
CA ILE A 145 -11.95 8.76 1.33
C ILE A 145 -10.67 7.91 1.29
N ALA A 146 -9.52 8.48 1.64
CA ALA A 146 -8.24 7.77 1.67
C ALA A 146 -8.25 6.57 2.63
N GLN A 147 -8.92 6.71 3.79
CA GLN A 147 -9.07 5.60 4.74
C GLN A 147 -9.89 4.46 4.13
N ARG A 148 -11.03 4.77 3.52
CA ARG A 148 -11.93 3.78 2.92
C ARG A 148 -11.30 3.06 1.72
N THR A 149 -10.53 3.76 0.92
CA THR A 149 -9.96 3.20 -0.32
C THR A 149 -8.54 2.67 -0.17
N GLY A 150 -7.86 2.98 0.93
CA GLY A 150 -6.46 2.63 1.11
C GLY A 150 -5.50 3.50 0.30
N ALA A 151 -5.96 4.61 -0.28
CA ALA A 151 -5.18 5.49 -1.14
C ALA A 151 -4.19 6.37 -0.37
N ASP A 152 -3.13 6.78 -1.07
CA ASP A 152 -2.23 7.86 -0.62
C ASP A 152 -2.89 9.23 -0.84
N ILE A 153 -2.48 10.23 -0.07
CA ILE A 153 -2.99 11.60 -0.13
C ILE A 153 -1.90 12.53 -0.67
N ILE A 154 -2.19 13.23 -1.78
CA ILE A 154 -1.30 14.20 -2.39
C ILE A 154 -1.67 15.60 -1.86
N THR A 155 -0.79 16.17 -1.06
CA THR A 155 -1.00 17.48 -0.41
C THR A 155 0.31 18.05 0.14
N ASN A 156 0.43 19.38 0.15
CA ASN A 156 1.50 20.08 0.85
C ASN A 156 1.10 20.55 2.26
N ASP A 157 -0.13 20.32 2.71
CA ASP A 157 -0.52 20.52 4.11
C ASP A 157 0.00 19.38 5.00
N ARG A 158 0.39 19.70 6.23
CA ARG A 158 0.90 18.73 7.21
C ARG A 158 -0.20 17.99 7.97
N PHE A 159 -1.45 18.45 7.92
CA PHE A 159 -2.60 17.86 8.62
C PHE A 159 -2.37 17.68 10.13
N LEU A 160 -1.66 18.62 10.78
CA LEU A 160 -1.20 18.47 12.17
C LEU A 160 -2.36 18.23 13.14
N ASP A 161 -3.49 18.91 12.94
CA ASP A 161 -4.69 18.79 13.78
C ASP A 161 -5.34 17.40 13.72
N TRP A 162 -5.01 16.61 12.69
CA TRP A 162 -5.62 15.32 12.41
C TRP A 162 -4.75 14.12 12.79
N LEU A 163 -3.44 14.30 12.97
CA LEU A 163 -2.49 13.20 13.22
C LEU A 163 -2.81 12.41 14.49
N ASN A 164 -3.23 13.07 15.57
CA ASN A 164 -3.62 12.40 16.82
C ASN A 164 -4.86 11.52 16.65
N ARG A 165 -5.81 11.96 15.82
CA ARG A 165 -7.06 11.24 15.55
C ARG A 165 -6.86 10.13 14.50
N PHE A 166 -5.91 10.30 13.60
CA PHE A 166 -5.61 9.38 12.51
C PHE A 166 -4.10 9.07 12.44
N PRO A 167 -3.57 8.20 13.32
CA PRO A 167 -2.13 7.93 13.39
C PRO A 167 -1.50 7.38 12.09
N TRP A 168 -2.31 6.75 11.22
CA TRP A 168 -1.86 6.25 9.92
C TRP A 168 -1.62 7.36 8.89
N LEU A 169 -2.16 8.56 9.11
CA LEU A 169 -2.24 9.63 8.12
C LEU A 169 -0.86 10.05 7.62
N GLY A 170 0.09 10.27 8.55
CA GLY A 170 1.45 10.71 8.22
C GLY A 170 2.18 9.77 7.26
N GLY A 171 1.94 8.45 7.36
CA GLY A 171 2.56 7.46 6.48
C GLY A 171 2.01 7.44 5.04
N ARG A 172 0.91 8.17 4.78
CA ARG A 172 0.23 8.22 3.47
C ARG A 172 0.23 9.59 2.82
N LEU A 173 0.80 10.61 3.47
CA LEU A 173 0.97 11.93 2.86
C LEU A 173 2.10 11.87 1.82
N LYS A 174 1.82 12.37 0.61
CA LYS A 174 2.76 12.53 -0.49
C LYS A 174 2.89 14.00 -0.82
N ARG A 175 4.10 14.51 -0.73
CA ARG A 175 4.43 15.88 -1.11
C ARG A 175 4.49 16.01 -2.62
N TYR A 176 4.32 17.24 -3.07
CA TYR A 176 4.48 17.54 -4.48
C TYR A 176 5.04 18.94 -4.67
N ARG A 177 5.68 19.12 -5.81
CA ARG A 177 5.98 20.42 -6.37
C ARG A 177 5.19 20.60 -7.63
N MET A 178 4.63 21.78 -7.80
CA MET A 178 3.91 22.11 -9.01
C MET A 178 4.78 23.03 -9.88
N THR A 179 4.68 22.86 -11.18
CA THR A 179 5.48 23.59 -12.18
C THR A 179 4.55 24.10 -13.26
N PRO A 180 5.01 25.00 -14.15
CA PRO A 180 4.22 25.36 -15.33
C PRO A 180 3.80 24.14 -16.17
N SER A 181 4.59 23.06 -16.15
CA SER A 181 4.32 21.80 -16.88
C SER A 181 3.44 20.81 -16.11
N GLY A 182 3.08 21.10 -14.87
CA GLY A 182 2.21 20.27 -14.04
C GLY A 182 2.83 19.78 -12.72
N LEU A 183 2.17 18.80 -12.12
CA LEU A 183 2.46 18.30 -10.77
C LEU A 183 3.51 17.19 -10.80
N ILE A 184 4.53 17.31 -9.93
CA ILE A 184 5.59 16.32 -9.74
C ILE A 184 5.56 15.87 -8.28
N LEU A 185 5.42 14.57 -8.04
CA LEU A 185 5.50 13.99 -6.70
C LEU A 185 6.95 13.99 -6.19
N GLU A 186 7.12 14.22 -4.88
CA GLU A 186 8.41 14.21 -4.17
C GLU A 186 8.61 12.94 -3.33
#